data_AF-A0A920UIR5-F1
#
_entry.id   AF-A0A920UIR5-F1
#
_cell.length_a   1.000
_cell.length_b   1.000
_cell.length_c   1.000
_cell.angle_alpha   90.00
_cell.angle_beta   90.00
_cell.angle_gamma   90.00
#
_symmetry.space_group_name_H-M   'P 1'
#
loop_
_entity.id
_entity.type
_entity.pdbx_description
1 polymer ?
#
loop_
_entity_poly.entity_id
_entity_poly.type
_entity_poly.pdbx_seq_one_letter_code
_entity_poly.pdbx_strand_id
1 'polypeptide(L)'
;MKLPWSEVHPEPQGRIARKMLNAVRGSRAFITPMAAVAGAVAEEILETMLNQAKSEVSCLEKIRRMYVNNGGDISFWLNYGSAFTIGVVDNPQRPELNTKVCLPYESPVRGLATSGWRGRSQSLGIADAVTVLASSSACADAAATLIANNVNIEHPGIIRKPACDVKDDSDLGMHQVTVKVPFLPEKEVSLALRNGAESAKDLIRKNKIQSAYLSMQKQTLVIENT
;
A
#
# COMPACT_ATOMS: atom_id res chain seq x y z
N MET A 1 18.14 -4.91 -0.15
CA MET A 1 16.69 -4.61 -0.27
C MET A 1 15.77 -5.69 0.29
N LYS A 2 16.13 -6.99 0.27
CA LYS A 2 15.32 -8.07 0.91
C LYS A 2 15.50 -8.20 2.43
N LEU A 3 16.52 -7.57 3.01
CA LEU A 3 16.71 -7.59 4.46
C LEU A 3 15.70 -6.67 5.16
N PRO A 4 15.23 -7.03 6.37
CA PRO A 4 14.35 -6.18 7.17
C PRO A 4 14.98 -4.81 7.42
N TRP A 5 14.17 -3.76 7.46
CA TRP A 5 14.63 -2.42 7.81
C TRP A 5 15.38 -2.41 9.16
N SER A 6 16.50 -1.69 9.21
CA SER A 6 17.30 -1.43 10.40
C SER A 6 18.05 -0.10 10.23
N GLU A 7 18.55 0.49 11.32
CA GLU A 7 19.29 1.77 11.26
C GLU A 7 20.62 1.67 10.49
N VAL A 8 21.15 0.46 10.32
CA VAL A 8 22.46 0.21 9.69
C VAL A 8 22.32 -0.17 8.19
N HIS A 9 21.20 0.16 7.54
CA HIS A 9 21.07 -0.11 6.10
C HIS A 9 22.00 0.79 5.28
N PRO A 10 22.90 0.23 4.44
CA PRO A 10 23.70 1.03 3.53
C PRO A 10 22.78 1.75 2.53
N GLU A 11 23.03 3.05 2.31
CA GLU A 11 22.22 3.86 1.39
C GLU A 11 22.39 3.34 -0.06
N PRO A 12 21.31 2.93 -0.73
CA PRO A 12 21.40 2.37 -2.07
C PRO A 12 21.66 3.46 -3.12
N GLN A 13 22.25 3.07 -4.26
CA GLN A 13 22.60 4.03 -5.32
C GLN A 13 21.42 4.36 -6.26
N GLY A 14 20.50 3.41 -6.50
CA GLY A 14 19.39 3.60 -7.45
C GLY A 14 18.22 4.42 -6.87
N ARG A 15 17.60 5.29 -7.69
CA ARG A 15 16.47 6.13 -7.27
C ARG A 15 15.30 5.32 -6.69
N ILE A 16 14.90 4.25 -7.38
CA ILE A 16 13.86 3.31 -6.91
C ILE A 16 14.25 2.72 -5.55
N ALA A 17 15.48 2.22 -5.41
CA ALA A 17 15.94 1.59 -4.16
C ALA A 17 15.97 2.59 -2.99
N ARG A 18 16.33 3.86 -3.22
CA ARG A 18 16.26 4.91 -2.20
C ARG A 18 14.82 5.22 -1.79
N LYS A 19 13.90 5.32 -2.75
CA LYS A 19 12.45 5.49 -2.48
C LYS A 19 11.92 4.34 -1.62
N MET A 20 12.26 3.09 -1.98
CA MET A 20 11.92 1.90 -1.21
C MET A 20 12.45 1.95 0.22
N LEU A 21 13.73 2.32 0.41
CA LEU A 21 14.34 2.40 1.73
C LEU A 21 13.70 3.51 2.58
N ASN A 22 13.44 4.67 1.99
CA ASN A 22 12.81 5.81 2.65
C ASN A 22 11.37 5.50 3.10
N ALA A 23 10.61 4.73 2.31
CA ALA A 23 9.25 4.34 2.63
C ALA A 23 9.16 3.54 3.94
N VAL A 24 10.13 2.65 4.19
CA VAL A 24 10.16 1.79 5.39
C VAL A 24 10.95 2.38 6.56
N ARG A 25 11.63 3.51 6.36
CA ARG A 25 12.50 4.17 7.34
C ARG A 25 11.73 4.54 8.61
N GLY A 26 12.26 4.09 9.75
CA GLY A 26 11.69 4.33 11.09
C GLY A 26 10.56 3.38 11.47
N SER A 27 10.30 2.32 10.69
CA SER A 27 9.37 1.27 11.08
C SER A 27 9.88 0.53 12.32
N ARG A 28 8.97 0.30 13.28
CA ARG A 28 9.21 -0.57 14.45
C ARG A 28 8.71 -2.00 14.22
N ALA A 29 7.86 -2.19 13.20
CA ALA A 29 7.35 -3.49 12.79
C ALA A 29 8.25 -4.09 11.72
N PHE A 30 8.22 -5.42 11.61
CA PHE A 30 8.88 -6.13 10.53
C PHE A 30 8.37 -5.65 9.17
N ILE A 31 9.31 -5.18 8.34
CA ILE A 31 9.08 -4.85 6.94
C ILE A 31 10.43 -4.81 6.21
N THR A 32 10.44 -5.28 4.97
CA THR A 32 11.58 -5.14 4.07
C THR A 32 11.31 -3.97 3.12
N PRO A 33 12.34 -3.27 2.61
CA PRO A 33 12.16 -2.30 1.52
C PRO A 33 11.43 -2.84 0.29
N MET A 34 11.41 -4.16 0.07
CA MET A 34 10.66 -4.79 -1.03
C MET A 34 9.15 -4.54 -0.93
N ALA A 35 8.60 -4.30 0.26
CA ALA A 35 7.21 -3.93 0.46
C ALA A 35 6.82 -2.56 -0.13
N ALA A 36 7.78 -1.80 -0.68
CA ALA A 36 7.54 -0.53 -1.36
C ALA A 36 7.90 -0.56 -2.85
N VAL A 37 8.25 -1.73 -3.39
CA VAL A 37 8.85 -1.84 -4.73
C VAL A 37 7.89 -1.39 -5.83
N ALA A 38 6.62 -1.78 -5.75
CA ALA A 38 5.66 -1.50 -6.80
C ALA A 38 5.30 -0.01 -6.81
N GLY A 39 5.07 0.56 -5.63
CA GLY A 39 4.87 1.98 -5.42
C GLY A 39 6.06 2.83 -5.83
N ALA A 40 7.29 2.42 -5.51
CA ALA A 40 8.51 3.14 -5.88
C ALA A 40 8.77 3.13 -7.39
N VAL A 41 8.49 2.01 -8.07
CA VAL A 41 8.57 1.92 -9.53
C VAL A 41 7.53 2.83 -10.19
N ALA A 42 6.28 2.81 -9.71
CA ALA A 42 5.23 3.69 -10.22
C ALA A 42 5.60 5.17 -10.09
N GLU A 43 6.19 5.55 -8.95
CA GLU A 43 6.64 6.91 -8.68
C GLU A 43 7.78 7.34 -9.62
N GLU A 44 8.79 6.49 -9.79
CA GLU A 44 9.94 6.77 -10.66
C GLU A 44 9.54 6.94 -12.13
N ILE A 45 8.61 6.10 -12.61
CA ILE A 45 8.10 6.21 -13.99
C ILE A 45 7.32 7.52 -14.15
N LEU A 46 6.47 7.88 -13.18
CA LEU A 46 5.73 9.15 -13.23
C LEU A 46 6.69 10.35 -13.24
N GLU A 47 7.71 10.35 -12.39
CA GLU A 47 8.74 11.40 -12.37
C GLU A 47 9.45 11.51 -13.72
N THR A 48 9.78 10.38 -14.34
CA THR A 48 10.38 10.34 -15.69
C THR A 48 9.44 10.94 -16.74
N MET A 49 8.15 10.58 -16.72
CA MET A 49 7.12 11.15 -17.60
C MET A 49 6.98 12.67 -17.42
N LEU A 50 6.97 13.14 -16.17
CA LEU A 50 6.89 14.56 -15.86
C LEU A 50 8.12 15.33 -16.33
N ASN A 51 9.32 14.77 -16.17
CA ASN A 51 10.55 15.39 -16.65
C ASN A 51 10.55 15.50 -18.19
N GLN A 52 10.10 14.46 -18.88
CA GLN A 52 9.96 14.50 -20.34
C GLN A 52 8.92 15.52 -20.79
N ALA A 53 7.77 15.61 -20.12
CA ALA A 53 6.72 16.58 -20.46
C ALA A 53 7.09 18.05 -20.19
N LYS A 54 8.09 18.30 -19.33
CA LYS A 54 8.67 19.63 -19.07
C LYS A 54 9.77 20.04 -20.06
N SER A 55 10.31 19.09 -20.82
CA SER A 55 11.39 19.34 -21.80
C SER A 55 10.89 20.12 -23.03
N GLU A 56 11.78 20.32 -24.01
CA GLU A 56 11.81 21.37 -25.06
C GLU A 56 10.50 21.75 -25.77
N VAL A 57 9.46 20.91 -25.74
CA VAL A 57 8.09 21.29 -26.09
C VAL A 57 7.19 20.99 -24.89
N SER A 58 7.08 21.95 -23.96
CA SER A 58 6.26 21.78 -22.75
C SER A 58 4.81 21.50 -23.14
N CYS A 59 4.38 20.26 -22.94
CA CYS A 59 2.99 19.85 -23.10
C CYS A 59 2.29 19.71 -21.74
N LEU A 60 3.01 19.93 -20.64
CA LEU A 60 2.51 19.72 -19.28
C LEU A 60 1.25 20.56 -18.99
N GLU A 61 1.20 21.80 -19.47
CA GLU A 61 0.02 22.68 -19.32
C GLU A 61 -1.25 22.13 -19.99
N LYS A 62 -1.08 21.34 -21.06
CA LYS A 62 -2.18 20.71 -21.81
C LYS A 62 -2.63 19.39 -21.17
N ILE A 63 -1.86 18.85 -20.23
CA ILE A 63 -2.15 17.58 -19.57
C ILE A 63 -2.88 17.87 -18.27
N ARG A 64 -4.09 17.34 -18.13
CA ARG A 64 -4.90 17.50 -16.91
C ARG A 64 -4.42 16.60 -15.77
N ARG A 65 -3.98 15.39 -16.11
CA ARG A 65 -3.59 14.35 -15.17
C ARG A 65 -2.64 13.36 -15.83
N MET A 66 -1.65 12.88 -15.07
CA MET A 66 -0.81 11.73 -15.41
C MET A 66 -0.90 10.72 -14.28
N TYR A 67 -0.83 9.43 -14.58
CA TYR A 67 -0.74 8.40 -13.56
C TYR A 67 -0.03 7.17 -14.08
N VAL A 68 0.61 6.45 -13.18
CA VAL A 68 1.22 5.14 -13.42
C VAL A 68 0.59 4.18 -12.44
N ASN A 69 0.04 3.09 -12.96
CA ASN A 69 -0.50 1.99 -12.17
C ASN A 69 0.42 0.78 -12.33
N ASN A 70 1.01 0.32 -11.24
CA ASN A 70 1.81 -0.90 -11.16
C ASN A 70 1.09 -1.99 -10.34
N GLY A 71 -0.17 -2.27 -10.67
CA GLY A 71 -1.03 -3.21 -9.94
C GLY A 71 -2.06 -2.57 -9.04
N GLY A 72 -1.84 -2.68 -7.73
CA GLY A 72 -2.60 -1.98 -6.70
C GLY A 72 -2.01 -0.62 -6.35
N ASP A 73 -0.83 -0.31 -6.91
CA ASP A 73 0.02 0.82 -6.54
C ASP A 73 -0.01 1.88 -7.64
N ILE A 74 -0.48 3.07 -7.28
CA ILE A 74 -0.74 4.15 -8.23
C ILE A 74 0.02 5.38 -7.78
N SER A 75 0.90 5.88 -8.64
CA SER A 75 1.46 7.23 -8.53
C SER A 75 0.72 8.13 -9.51
N PHE A 76 0.37 9.36 -9.12
CA PHE A 76 -0.31 10.27 -10.02
C PHE A 76 0.08 11.73 -9.81
N TRP A 77 -0.10 12.52 -10.87
CA TRP A 77 0.08 13.96 -10.89
C TRP A 77 -1.18 14.62 -11.44
N LEU A 78 -1.53 15.77 -10.87
CA LEU A 78 -2.68 16.59 -11.26
C LEU A 78 -2.22 17.98 -11.65
N ASN A 79 -2.83 18.51 -12.70
CA ASN A 79 -2.75 19.93 -13.02
C ASN A 79 -3.83 20.71 -12.27
N TYR A 80 -3.67 22.03 -12.17
CA TYR A 80 -4.64 22.92 -11.52
C TYR A 80 -6.05 22.71 -12.08
N GLY A 81 -7.06 22.72 -11.19
CA GLY A 81 -8.46 22.51 -11.55
C GLY A 81 -8.81 21.09 -12.05
N SER A 82 -7.91 20.12 -11.86
CA SER A 82 -8.15 18.71 -12.18
C SER A 82 -8.32 17.87 -10.92
N ALA A 83 -8.97 16.72 -11.06
CA ALA A 83 -9.18 15.75 -9.99
C ALA A 83 -8.91 14.33 -10.49
N PHE A 84 -8.68 13.42 -9.57
CA PHE A 84 -8.58 11.99 -9.84
C PHE A 84 -9.60 11.23 -8.98
N THR A 85 -10.60 10.64 -9.64
CA THR A 85 -11.50 9.68 -8.99
C THR A 85 -10.96 8.27 -9.17
N ILE A 86 -10.82 7.56 -8.06
CA ILE A 86 -10.27 6.20 -8.01
C ILE A 86 -11.28 5.29 -7.34
N GLY A 87 -11.48 4.11 -7.94
CA GLY A 87 -12.29 3.06 -7.36
C GLY A 87 -11.47 2.13 -6.48
N VAL A 88 -12.04 1.72 -5.35
CA VAL A 88 -11.48 0.69 -4.47
C VAL A 88 -12.25 -0.60 -4.67
N VAL A 89 -11.50 -1.69 -4.81
CA VAL A 89 -12.01 -3.04 -5.04
C VAL A 89 -11.42 -3.96 -3.98
N ASP A 90 -12.27 -4.57 -3.17
CA ASP A 90 -11.84 -5.41 -2.04
C ASP A 90 -11.38 -6.80 -2.48
N ASN A 91 -11.93 -7.30 -3.60
CA ASN A 91 -11.63 -8.62 -4.12
C ASN A 91 -11.31 -8.57 -5.62
N PRO A 92 -10.04 -8.74 -6.03
CA PRO A 92 -9.67 -8.68 -7.44
C PRO A 92 -10.27 -9.84 -8.27
N GLN A 93 -10.67 -10.96 -7.65
CA GLN A 93 -11.32 -12.08 -8.34
C GLN A 93 -12.82 -11.84 -8.57
N ARG A 94 -13.41 -10.89 -7.86
CA ARG A 94 -14.81 -10.47 -7.99
C ARG A 94 -14.86 -8.95 -8.01
N PRO A 95 -14.45 -8.33 -9.14
CA PRO A 95 -14.25 -6.89 -9.20
C PRO A 95 -15.59 -6.16 -9.14
N GLU A 96 -15.98 -5.81 -7.92
CA GLU A 96 -17.09 -4.92 -7.62
C GLU A 96 -16.53 -3.64 -7.01
N LEU A 97 -17.16 -2.52 -7.31
CA LEU A 97 -16.71 -1.24 -6.79
C LEU A 97 -17.23 -1.05 -5.37
N ASN A 98 -16.35 -1.20 -4.38
CA ASN A 98 -16.71 -1.09 -2.96
C ASN A 98 -16.83 0.36 -2.51
N THR A 99 -15.92 1.22 -2.96
CA THR A 99 -15.98 2.66 -2.70
C THR A 99 -15.24 3.47 -3.77
N LYS A 100 -15.41 4.80 -3.74
CA LYS A 100 -14.69 5.75 -4.59
C LYS A 100 -14.06 6.83 -3.71
N VAL A 101 -12.85 7.23 -4.08
CA VAL A 101 -12.22 8.45 -3.55
C VAL A 101 -12.06 9.46 -4.69
N CYS A 102 -12.41 10.72 -4.44
CA CYS A 102 -12.14 11.83 -5.36
C CYS A 102 -11.03 12.69 -4.78
N LEU A 103 -9.91 12.79 -5.49
CA LEU A 103 -8.73 13.53 -5.07
C LEU A 103 -8.61 14.79 -5.94
N PRO A 104 -9.01 15.97 -5.43
CA PRO A 104 -8.82 17.22 -6.15
C PRO A 104 -7.33 17.62 -6.14
N TYR A 105 -6.96 18.58 -6.99
CA TYR A 105 -5.59 19.08 -7.13
C TYR A 105 -4.98 19.49 -5.77
N GLU A 106 -5.78 20.11 -4.91
CA GLU A 106 -5.40 20.64 -3.59
C GLU A 106 -5.07 19.54 -2.58
N SER A 107 -5.50 18.30 -2.83
CA SER A 107 -5.16 17.18 -1.95
C SER A 107 -3.64 16.96 -1.95
N PRO A 108 -3.00 16.70 -0.79
CA PRO A 108 -1.58 16.36 -0.73
C PRO A 108 -1.29 14.92 -1.19
N VAL A 109 -2.32 14.11 -1.45
CA VAL A 109 -2.17 12.72 -1.90
C VAL A 109 -1.64 12.70 -3.33
N ARG A 110 -0.59 11.92 -3.58
CA ARG A 110 -0.04 11.63 -4.93
C ARG A 110 0.30 10.15 -5.13
N GLY A 111 0.06 9.34 -4.11
CA GLY A 111 0.27 7.90 -4.11
C GLY A 111 -0.89 7.14 -3.48
N LEU A 112 -1.22 5.99 -4.05
CA LEU A 112 -2.14 5.01 -3.51
C LEU A 112 -1.51 3.63 -3.59
N ALA A 113 -1.89 2.75 -2.68
CA ALA A 113 -1.54 1.35 -2.73
C ALA A 113 -2.64 0.50 -2.12
N THR A 114 -2.77 -0.75 -2.57
CA THR A 114 -3.71 -1.72 -2.00
C THR A 114 -3.01 -3.04 -1.68
N SER A 115 -3.11 -3.49 -0.43
CA SER A 115 -2.55 -4.76 0.04
C SER A 115 -3.62 -5.64 0.69
N GLY A 116 -3.43 -6.96 0.71
CA GLY A 116 -4.40 -7.89 1.26
C GLY A 116 -3.99 -9.34 1.01
N TRP A 117 -4.52 -10.29 1.79
CA TRP A 117 -4.09 -11.69 1.72
C TRP A 117 -4.51 -12.40 0.42
N ARG A 118 -5.54 -11.87 -0.26
CA ARG A 118 -6.00 -12.33 -1.59
C ARG A 118 -5.32 -11.58 -2.75
N GLY A 119 -4.41 -10.66 -2.45
CA GLY A 119 -3.68 -9.87 -3.43
C GLY A 119 -2.62 -10.68 -4.16
N ARG A 120 -1.86 -9.99 -5.03
CA ARG A 120 -0.74 -10.60 -5.77
C ARG A 120 0.51 -10.82 -4.91
N SER A 121 0.59 -10.15 -3.76
CA SER A 121 1.70 -10.23 -2.81
C SER A 121 1.29 -11.07 -1.60
N GLN A 122 2.25 -11.79 -1.04
CA GLN A 122 2.03 -12.56 0.19
C GLN A 122 1.83 -11.59 1.37
N SER A 123 0.85 -11.87 2.23
CA SER A 123 0.56 -11.07 3.43
C SER A 123 0.68 -11.91 4.69
N LEU A 124 1.13 -11.27 5.77
CA LEU A 124 1.15 -11.84 7.11
C LEU A 124 -0.21 -11.61 7.81
N GLY A 125 -1.07 -10.74 7.30
CA GLY A 125 -2.38 -10.48 7.88
C GLY A 125 -3.52 -11.22 7.18
N ILE A 126 -4.74 -10.84 7.52
CA ILE A 126 -5.97 -11.46 7.00
C ILE A 126 -6.96 -10.44 6.42
N ALA A 127 -6.53 -9.19 6.20
CA ALA A 127 -7.34 -8.20 5.48
C ALA A 127 -7.62 -8.63 4.04
N ASP A 128 -8.88 -8.55 3.62
CA ASP A 128 -9.24 -8.78 2.22
C ASP A 128 -8.61 -7.67 1.34
N ALA A 129 -8.73 -6.42 1.79
CA ALA A 129 -8.03 -5.28 1.19
C ALA A 129 -7.74 -4.18 2.22
N VAL A 130 -6.61 -3.50 2.03
CA VAL A 130 -6.24 -2.27 2.70
C VAL A 130 -5.74 -1.30 1.65
N THR A 131 -6.49 -0.24 1.39
CA THR A 131 -6.10 0.83 0.47
C THR A 131 -5.61 2.04 1.26
N VAL A 132 -4.40 2.51 0.95
CA VAL A 132 -3.77 3.64 1.64
C VAL A 132 -3.60 4.82 0.69
N LEU A 133 -3.85 6.02 1.19
CA LEU A 133 -3.58 7.29 0.50
C LEU A 133 -2.38 7.99 1.15
N ALA A 134 -1.38 8.36 0.36
CA ALA A 134 -0.19 9.07 0.84
C ALA A 134 0.33 10.08 -0.20
N SER A 135 1.29 10.91 0.22
CA SER A 135 1.98 11.85 -0.68
C SER A 135 2.96 11.16 -1.65
N SER A 136 3.28 9.88 -1.42
CA SER A 136 4.18 9.06 -2.22
C SER A 136 3.59 7.66 -2.39
N SER A 137 3.68 7.09 -3.58
CA SER A 137 3.19 5.73 -3.83
C SER A 137 4.09 4.69 -3.17
N ALA A 138 5.39 4.95 -3.04
CA ALA A 138 6.28 4.09 -2.26
C ALA A 138 5.88 4.04 -0.78
N CYS A 139 5.57 5.19 -0.17
CA CYS A 139 5.07 5.25 1.21
C CYS A 139 3.70 4.58 1.36
N ALA A 140 2.79 4.77 0.39
CA ALA A 140 1.49 4.12 0.39
C ALA A 140 1.63 2.58 0.36
N ASP A 141 2.50 2.04 -0.49
CA ASP A 141 2.75 0.59 -0.67
C ASP A 141 3.28 -0.06 0.62
N ALA A 142 4.33 0.53 1.21
CA ALA A 142 4.86 0.08 2.50
C ALA A 142 3.80 0.13 3.61
N ALA A 143 3.04 1.23 3.69
CA ALA A 143 2.03 1.41 4.71
C ALA A 143 0.84 0.46 4.54
N ALA A 144 0.37 0.23 3.30
CA ALA A 144 -0.69 -0.72 3.01
C ALA A 144 -0.27 -2.12 3.45
N THR A 145 0.97 -2.52 3.18
CA THR A 145 1.54 -3.78 3.65
C THR A 145 1.59 -3.87 5.18
N LEU A 146 2.08 -2.84 5.87
CA LEU A 146 2.12 -2.80 7.34
C LEU A 146 0.73 -2.90 7.97
N ILE A 147 -0.22 -2.10 7.48
CA ILE A 147 -1.58 -2.07 8.02
C ILE A 147 -2.29 -3.40 7.73
N ALA A 148 -2.17 -3.93 6.51
CA ALA A 148 -2.74 -5.24 6.16
C ALA A 148 -2.19 -6.35 7.06
N ASN A 149 -0.88 -6.36 7.33
CA ASN A 149 -0.26 -7.32 8.23
C ASN A 149 -0.77 -7.19 9.68
N ASN A 150 -1.16 -5.99 10.12
CA ASN A 150 -1.74 -5.73 11.43
C ASN A 150 -3.25 -5.96 11.51
N VAL A 151 -3.96 -6.09 10.38
CA VAL A 151 -5.31 -6.67 10.36
C VAL A 151 -5.15 -8.18 10.57
N ASN A 152 -5.05 -8.59 11.83
CA ASN A 152 -4.71 -9.95 12.20
C ASN A 152 -5.25 -10.33 13.59
N ILE A 153 -5.54 -11.62 13.77
CA ILE A 153 -5.90 -12.28 15.03
C ILE A 153 -5.39 -13.72 15.00
N GLU A 154 -5.32 -14.35 16.17
CA GLU A 154 -5.16 -15.80 16.27
C GLU A 154 -6.51 -16.48 16.13
N HIS A 155 -6.62 -17.41 15.18
CA HIS A 155 -7.81 -18.26 15.03
C HIS A 155 -7.40 -19.60 14.39
N PRO A 156 -7.82 -20.76 14.93
CA PRO A 156 -7.32 -22.08 14.50
C PRO A 156 -7.64 -22.42 13.04
N GLY A 157 -8.66 -21.79 12.46
CA GLY A 157 -9.01 -21.98 11.05
C GLY A 157 -8.18 -21.16 10.06
N ILE A 158 -7.37 -20.18 10.53
CA ILE A 158 -6.46 -19.42 9.67
C ILE A 158 -5.26 -20.31 9.36
N ILE A 159 -5.01 -20.58 8.09
CA ILE A 159 -3.89 -21.42 7.65
C ILE A 159 -2.78 -20.53 7.15
N ARG A 160 -1.57 -20.79 7.64
CA ARG A 160 -0.35 -20.10 7.26
C ARG A 160 0.71 -21.11 6.83
N LYS A 161 1.63 -20.66 5.98
CA LYS A 161 2.81 -21.43 5.56
C LYS A 161 4.02 -20.50 5.51
N PRO A 162 5.26 -21.02 5.62
CA PRO A 162 6.44 -20.27 5.26
C PRO A 162 6.30 -19.64 3.87
N ALA A 163 6.73 -18.40 3.71
CA ALA A 163 6.59 -17.68 2.45
C ALA A 163 7.34 -18.36 1.30
N CYS A 164 8.50 -18.95 1.58
CA CYS A 164 9.29 -19.74 0.64
C CYS A 164 8.59 -21.02 0.17
N ASP A 165 7.72 -21.63 1.00
CA ASP A 165 6.95 -22.83 0.61
C ASP A 165 5.78 -22.49 -0.31
N VAL A 166 5.36 -21.23 -0.34
CA VAL A 166 4.30 -20.72 -1.21
C VAL A 166 4.89 -20.11 -2.49
N LYS A 167 6.08 -19.52 -2.40
CA LYS A 167 6.82 -18.93 -3.53
C LYS A 167 8.33 -18.99 -3.24
N ASP A 168 9.05 -19.80 -4.01
CA ASP A 168 10.47 -20.14 -3.79
C ASP A 168 11.37 -18.92 -3.51
N ASP A 169 11.25 -17.84 -4.31
CA ASP A 169 12.12 -16.65 -4.21
C ASP A 169 11.57 -15.52 -3.31
N SER A 170 10.63 -15.85 -2.42
CA SER A 170 9.99 -14.87 -1.53
C SER A 170 11.03 -14.12 -0.67
N ASP A 171 10.94 -12.79 -0.65
CA ASP A 171 11.75 -11.96 0.25
C ASP A 171 11.34 -12.10 1.73
N LEU A 172 10.20 -12.74 1.99
CA LEU A 172 9.72 -13.04 3.33
C LEU A 172 10.26 -14.38 3.88
N GLY A 173 10.96 -15.20 3.10
CA GLY A 173 11.62 -16.42 3.59
C GLY A 173 10.72 -17.32 4.45
N MET A 174 11.13 -17.60 5.70
CA MET A 174 10.40 -18.47 6.63
C MET A 174 9.20 -17.80 7.33
N HIS A 175 8.93 -16.52 7.08
CA HIS A 175 7.80 -15.83 7.69
C HIS A 175 6.47 -16.48 7.30
N GLN A 176 5.55 -16.57 8.25
CA GLN A 176 4.26 -17.23 8.09
C GLN A 176 3.27 -16.34 7.34
N VAL A 177 3.02 -16.65 6.07
CA VAL A 177 2.09 -15.93 5.20
C VAL A 177 0.74 -16.64 5.17
N THR A 178 -0.33 -15.85 5.10
CA THR A 178 -1.70 -16.34 5.07
C THR A 178 -2.00 -17.02 3.74
N VAL A 179 -2.44 -18.29 3.79
CA VAL A 179 -2.87 -19.05 2.60
C VAL A 179 -4.36 -19.37 2.61
N LYS A 180 -5.01 -19.32 3.78
CA LYS A 180 -6.46 -19.51 3.92
C LYS A 180 -6.99 -18.75 5.12
N VAL A 181 -8.08 -18.00 4.91
CA VAL A 181 -8.88 -17.39 5.96
C VAL A 181 -10.28 -17.99 5.89
N PRO A 182 -10.81 -18.61 6.96
CA PRO A 182 -12.17 -19.13 7.01
C PRO A 182 -13.17 -17.98 7.17
N PHE A 183 -14.47 -18.26 7.09
CA PHE A 183 -15.45 -17.30 7.62
C PHE A 183 -15.25 -17.18 9.13
N LEU A 184 -15.12 -15.94 9.62
CA LEU A 184 -14.87 -15.65 11.02
C LEU A 184 -16.12 -15.02 11.66
N PRO A 185 -16.34 -15.20 12.97
CA PRO A 185 -17.37 -14.47 13.69
C PRO A 185 -17.20 -12.96 13.53
N GLU A 186 -18.31 -12.22 13.46
CA GLU A 186 -18.28 -10.76 13.26
C GLU A 186 -17.40 -10.02 14.28
N LYS A 187 -17.40 -10.47 15.54
CA LYS A 187 -16.59 -9.89 16.62
C LYS A 187 -15.09 -10.04 16.36
N GLU A 188 -14.67 -11.15 15.75
CA GLU A 188 -13.29 -11.44 15.39
C GLU A 188 -12.84 -10.61 14.19
N VAL A 189 -13.71 -10.48 13.18
CA VAL A 189 -13.49 -9.56 12.04
C VAL A 189 -13.32 -8.13 12.55
N SER A 190 -14.22 -7.67 13.42
CA SER A 190 -14.12 -6.33 14.02
C SER A 190 -12.84 -6.16 14.85
N LEU A 191 -12.39 -7.19 15.56
CA LEU A 191 -11.14 -7.14 16.31
C LEU A 191 -9.92 -7.03 15.39
N ALA A 192 -9.85 -7.84 14.34
CA ALA A 192 -8.79 -7.77 13.34
C ALA A 192 -8.73 -6.38 12.69
N LEU A 193 -9.88 -5.83 12.28
CA LEU A 193 -9.96 -4.49 11.70
C LEU A 193 -9.51 -3.39 12.67
N ARG A 194 -9.85 -3.51 13.97
CA ARG A 194 -9.37 -2.57 15.00
C ARG A 194 -7.84 -2.61 15.13
N ASN A 195 -7.22 -3.79 15.12
CA ASN A 195 -5.76 -3.92 15.18
C ASN A 195 -5.07 -3.20 13.99
N GLY A 196 -5.61 -3.36 12.78
CA GLY A 196 -5.15 -2.62 11.60
C GLY A 196 -5.40 -1.11 11.72
N ALA A 197 -6.56 -0.71 12.24
CA ALA A 197 -6.90 0.71 12.40
C ALA A 197 -5.94 1.43 13.36
N GLU A 198 -5.50 0.80 14.44
CA GLU A 198 -4.46 1.38 15.33
C GLU A 198 -3.14 1.57 14.60
N SER A 199 -2.73 0.61 13.75
CA SER A 199 -1.56 0.77 12.90
C SER A 199 -1.70 1.93 11.90
N ALA A 200 -2.89 2.13 11.33
CA ALA A 200 -3.16 3.24 10.41
C ALA A 200 -3.08 4.60 11.14
N LYS A 201 -3.70 4.71 12.33
CA LYS A 201 -3.63 5.90 13.18
C LYS A 201 -2.19 6.25 13.57
N ASP A 202 -1.37 5.26 13.91
CA ASP A 202 0.05 5.44 14.20
C ASP A 202 0.82 6.05 13.00
N LEU A 203 0.52 5.62 11.78
CA LEU A 203 1.16 6.11 10.56
C LEU A 203 0.69 7.52 10.19
N ILE A 204 -0.60 7.83 10.40
CA ILE A 204 -1.16 9.18 10.26
C ILE A 204 -0.50 10.14 11.25
N ARG A 205 -0.41 9.77 12.53
CA ARG A 205 0.28 10.58 13.57
C ARG A 205 1.74 10.88 13.25
N LYS A 206 2.39 10.01 12.47
CA LYS A 206 3.78 10.18 12.00
C LYS A 206 3.88 10.90 10.65
N ASN A 207 2.77 11.41 10.11
CA ASN A 207 2.66 12.04 8.79
C ASN A 207 3.16 11.15 7.63
N LYS A 208 3.06 9.82 7.78
CA LYS A 208 3.48 8.86 6.74
C LYS A 208 2.39 8.64 5.68
N ILE A 209 1.12 8.75 6.07
CA ILE A 209 -0.05 8.56 5.23
C ILE A 209 -1.11 9.61 5.57
N GLN A 210 -2.08 9.82 4.67
CA GLN A 210 -3.21 10.74 4.86
C GLN A 210 -4.45 10.00 5.37
N SER A 211 -4.74 8.83 4.80
CA SER A 211 -5.86 7.99 5.22
C SER A 211 -5.68 6.55 4.78
N ALA A 212 -6.50 5.66 5.35
CA ALA A 212 -6.56 4.25 4.99
C ALA A 212 -8.01 3.75 4.99
N TYR A 213 -8.35 2.92 4.01
CA TYR A 213 -9.56 2.12 3.96
C TYR A 213 -9.18 0.66 4.19
N LEU A 214 -9.83 -0.01 5.14
CA LEU A 214 -9.60 -1.41 5.49
C LEU A 214 -10.89 -2.18 5.25
N SER A 215 -10.80 -3.35 4.63
CA SER A 215 -11.92 -4.26 4.39
C SER A 215 -11.58 -5.70 4.75
N MET A 216 -12.52 -6.37 5.41
CA MET A 216 -12.45 -7.78 5.74
C MET A 216 -13.85 -8.35 5.92
N GLN A 217 -14.16 -9.42 5.16
CA GLN A 217 -15.43 -10.16 5.23
C GLN A 217 -16.67 -9.27 5.32
N LYS A 218 -16.78 -8.28 4.42
CA LYS A 218 -17.87 -7.28 4.31
C LYS A 218 -17.89 -6.17 5.35
N GLN A 219 -17.04 -6.22 6.38
CA GLN A 219 -16.86 -5.09 7.29
C GLN A 219 -15.75 -4.19 6.78
N THR A 220 -15.96 -2.88 6.93
CA THR A 220 -15.02 -1.86 6.45
C THR A 220 -14.77 -0.79 7.51
N LEU A 221 -13.55 -0.26 7.55
CA LEU A 221 -13.20 0.92 8.35
C LEU A 221 -12.46 1.94 7.47
N VAL A 222 -12.80 3.22 7.64
CA VAL A 222 -12.04 4.35 7.08
C VAL A 222 -11.37 5.09 8.22
N ILE A 223 -10.07 5.33 8.09
CA ILE A 223 -9.24 6.03 9.08
C ILE A 223 -8.63 7.22 8.37
N GLU A 224 -8.90 8.41 8.88
CA GLU A 224 -8.44 9.68 8.30
C GLU A 224 -7.91 10.61 9.41
N ASN A 225 -7.16 11.62 9.00
CA ASN A 225 -6.66 12.65 9.92
C ASN A 225 -7.81 13.63 10.25
N THR A 226 -8.44 13.47 11.41
CA THR A 226 -9.37 14.46 12.00
C THR A 226 -8.63 15.60 12.68
#